data_AF-U5CVP7-F1
#
_entry.id   AF-U5CVP7-F1
#
_cell.length_a   1.000
_cell.length_b   1.000
_cell.length_c   1.000
_cell.angle_alpha   90.00
_cell.angle_beta   90.00
_cell.angle_gamma   90.00
#
_symmetry.space_group_name_H-M   'P 1'
#
loop_
_entity.id
_entity.type
_entity.pdbx_description
1 polymer ?
#
loop_
_entity_poly.entity_id
_entity_poly.type
_entity_poly.pdbx_seq_one_letter_code
_entity_poly.pdbx_strand_id
1 'polypeptide(L)' 'MRNVRCMQVALENGIVRLLLSKPHGFLTAIEYAGIDNLVDTKLKESDRGYWDINWNLPRGQDRYQLYGVI' A
#
# COMPACT_ATOMS: atom_id res chain seq x y z
N MET A 1 -21.71 -13.61 23.63
CA MET A 1 -20.93 -13.53 22.37
C MET A 1 -20.05 -12.29 22.44
N ARG A 2 -18.71 -12.42 22.45
CA ARG A 2 -17.81 -11.24 22.45
C ARG A 2 -17.78 -10.67 21.03
N ASN A 3 -18.19 -9.41 20.90
CA ASN A 3 -18.19 -8.68 19.63
C ASN A 3 -16.75 -8.24 19.34
N VAL A 4 -15.94 -9.10 18.71
CA VAL A 4 -14.58 -8.75 18.29
C VAL A 4 -14.69 -7.87 17.06
N ARG A 5 -14.61 -6.55 17.25
CA ARG A 5 -14.49 -5.61 16.14
C ARG A 5 -13.06 -5.71 15.61
N CYS A 6 -12.90 -6.43 14.51
CA CYS A 6 -11.64 -6.41 13.77
C CYS A 6 -11.51 -5.05 13.09
N MET A 7 -10.72 -4.16 13.67
CA MET A 7 -10.58 -2.76 13.24
C MET A 7 -9.67 -2.60 12.01
N GLN A 8 -9.12 -3.69 11.48
CA GLN A 8 -8.21 -3.67 10.34
C GLN A 8 -8.56 -4.75 9.31
N VAL A 9 -8.12 -4.55 8.06
CA VAL A 9 -8.06 -5.55 6.98
C VAL A 9 -6.59 -5.89 6.76
N ALA A 10 -6.25 -7.18 6.71
CA ALA A 10 -4.95 -7.65 6.26
C ALA A 10 -5.05 -8.18 4.82
N LEU A 11 -4.15 -7.76 3.94
CA LEU A 11 -3.96 -8.29 2.59
C LEU A 11 -2.54 -8.83 2.49
N GLU A 12 -2.37 -10.11 2.16
CA GLU A 12 -1.05 -10.74 2.11
C GLU A 12 -0.94 -11.78 1.01
N ASN A 13 0.27 -11.97 0.47
CA ASN A 13 0.57 -12.99 -0.55
C ASN A 13 1.88 -13.76 -0.29
N GLY A 14 2.45 -13.63 0.91
CA GLY A 14 3.74 -14.23 1.29
C GLY A 14 4.99 -13.43 0.89
N ILE A 15 4.84 -12.36 0.10
CA ILE A 15 5.93 -11.41 -0.24
C ILE A 15 5.65 -10.04 0.37
N VAL A 16 4.39 -9.61 0.30
CA VAL A 16 3.91 -8.33 0.79
C VAL A 16 2.75 -8.56 1.75
N ARG A 17 2.68 -7.77 2.81
CA ARG A 17 1.51 -7.65 3.69
C ARG A 17 1.14 -6.19 3.89
N LEU A 18 -0.15 -5.88 3.70
CA LEU A 18 -0.74 -4.55 3.88
C LEU A 18 -1.79 -4.59 4.99
N LEU A 19 -1.79 -3.58 5.85
CA LEU A 19 -2.82 -3.39 6.88
C LEU A 19 -3.62 -2.12 6.62
N LEU A 20 -4.93 -2.25 6.40
CA LEU A 20 -5.84 -1.10 6.22
C LEU A 20 -6.73 -0.89 7.44
N SER A 21 -6.91 0.36 7.88
CA SER A 21 -7.84 0.69 8.97
C SER A 21 -9.31 0.59 8.53
N LYS A 22 -10.21 0.27 9.46
CA LYS A 22 -11.66 0.31 9.26
C LYS A 22 -12.30 1.37 10.16
N PRO A 23 -13.28 2.16 9.68
CA PRO A 23 -13.81 2.17 8.31
C PRO A 23 -12.99 3.02 7.31
N HIS A 24 -11.98 3.76 7.80
CA HIS A 24 -11.35 4.84 7.03
C HIS A 24 -10.49 4.39 5.85
N GLY A 25 -10.00 3.15 5.86
CA GLY A 25 -9.19 2.60 4.76
C GLY A 25 -7.75 3.11 4.71
N PHE A 26 -7.23 3.70 5.78
CA PHE A 26 -5.84 4.18 5.79
C PHE A 26 -4.86 3.03 5.76
N LEU A 27 -3.77 3.18 5.00
CA LEU A 27 -2.68 2.21 5.00
C LEU A 27 -1.82 2.41 6.26
N THR A 28 -1.95 1.46 7.18
CA THR A 28 -1.34 1.53 8.52
C THR A 28 -0.02 0.77 8.63
N ALA A 29 0.20 -0.21 7.74
CA ALA A 29 1.47 -0.88 7.60
C ALA A 29 1.70 -1.46 6.20
N ILE A 30 2.97 -1.51 5.80
CA ILE A 30 3.46 -2.27 4.64
C ILE A 30 4.63 -3.09 5.14
N GLU A 31 4.54 -4.42 5.03
CA GLU A 31 5.67 -5.34 5.24
C GLU A 31 6.07 -5.89 3.86
N TYR A 32 7.36 -5.92 3.57
CA TYR A 32 7.86 -6.35 2.26
C TYR A 32 9.13 -7.18 2.42
N ALA A 33 9.14 -8.40 1.87
CA ALA A 33 10.32 -9.26 1.80
C ALA A 33 11.03 -9.46 3.17
N GLY A 34 10.24 -9.56 4.25
CA GLY A 34 10.76 -9.71 5.62
C GLY A 34 11.22 -8.41 6.28
N ILE A 35 11.13 -7.28 5.58
CA ILE A 35 11.25 -5.96 6.20
C ILE A 35 9.93 -5.64 6.88
N ASP A 36 10.03 -5.23 8.15
CA ASP A 36 8.93 -4.75 8.97
C ASP A 36 8.28 -3.49 8.37
N ASN A 37 7.41 -2.85 9.15
CA ASN A 37 6.58 -1.75 8.71
C ASN A 37 7.38 -0.60 8.05
N LEU A 38 7.15 -0.42 6.74
CA LEU A 38 7.80 0.60 5.93
C LEU A 38 7.15 1.99 6.07
N VAL A 39 5.98 2.11 6.70
CA VAL A 39 5.31 3.41 6.87
C VAL A 39 5.76 4.11 8.15
N ASP A 40 5.87 5.44 8.12
CA ASP A 40 6.22 6.22 9.30
C ASP A 40 5.07 6.20 10.33
N THR A 41 5.29 5.47 11.42
CA THR A 41 4.31 5.32 12.50
C THR A 41 4.24 6.54 13.43
N LYS A 42 5.18 7.49 13.32
CA LYS A 42 5.16 8.75 14.09
C LYS A 42 4.11 9.73 13.55
N LEU A 43 3.72 9.57 12.28
CA LEU A 43 2.66 10.36 11.66
C LEU A 43 1.29 9.70 11.89
N LYS A 44 0.25 10.55 11.95
CA LYS A 44 -1.14 10.12 12.01
C LYS A 44 -1.45 9.26 10.77
N GLU A 45 -2.29 8.23 10.91
CA GLU A 45 -2.64 7.34 9.78
C GLU A 45 -3.17 8.09 8.56
N SER A 46 -3.87 9.21 8.79
CA SER A 46 -4.41 10.09 7.74
C SER A 46 -3.36 10.98 7.06
N ASP A 47 -2.11 10.95 7.50
CA ASP A 47 -1.04 11.91 7.15
C ASP A 47 0.27 11.19 6.79
N ARG A 48 0.19 9.96 6.28
CA ARG A 48 1.35 9.15 5.86
C ARG A 48 1.70 9.26 4.38
N GLY A 49 1.11 10.24 3.70
CA GLY A 49 1.29 10.50 2.27
C GLY A 49 0.54 9.53 1.36
N TYR A 50 0.92 9.52 0.07
CA TYR A 50 0.35 8.67 -0.97
C TYR A 50 1.37 7.61 -1.38
N TRP A 51 0.89 6.40 -1.61
CA TRP A 51 1.68 5.35 -2.24
C TRP A 51 1.28 5.25 -3.72
N ASP A 52 2.25 5.38 -4.60
CA ASP A 52 2.09 5.20 -6.05
C ASP A 52 2.94 4.01 -6.50
N ILE A 53 2.45 3.29 -7.52
CA ILE A 53 3.17 2.17 -8.13
C ILE A 53 3.35 2.50 -9.61
N ASN A 54 4.59 2.82 -9.98
CA ASN A 54 4.96 2.89 -11.37
C ASN A 54 5.31 1.49 -11.89
N TRP A 55 4.50 0.96 -12.79
CA TRP A 55 4.74 -0.34 -13.41
C TRP A 55 5.31 -0.19 -14.81
N ASN A 56 6.52 -0.71 -15.02
CA ASN A 56 7.05 -0.90 -16.37
C ASN A 56 6.44 -2.14 -17.02
N LEU A 57 6.41 -2.16 -18.35
CA LEU A 57 6.18 -3.41 -19.09
C LEU A 57 7.41 -4.33 -18.93
N PRO A 58 7.24 -5.65 -19.11
CA PRO A 58 8.37 -6.56 -19.20
C PRO A 58 9.42 -6.02 -20.17
N ARG A 59 10.70 -6.16 -19.81
CA ARG A 59 11.87 -5.60 -20.54
C ARG A 59 12.06 -4.08 -20.43
N GLY A 60 11.42 -3.42 -19.46
CA GLY A 60 11.69 -2.02 -19.15
C GLY A 60 11.11 -1.03 -20.18
N GLN A 61 10.08 -1.45 -20.93
CA GLN A 61 9.34 -0.53 -21.78
C GLN A 61 8.40 0.30 -20.91
N ASP A 62 8.49 1.62 -21.03
CA ASP A 62 7.57 2.54 -20.36
C ASP A 62 6.16 2.40 -20.96
N ARG A 63 5.14 2.38 -20.08
CA ARG A 63 3.73 2.40 -20.50
C ARG A 63 3.27 3.77 -20.94
N TYR A 64 3.98 4.83 -20.56
CA TYR A 64 3.68 6.19 -20.94
C TYR A 64 4.34 6.49 -22.29
N GLN A 65 3.82 5.91 -23.37
CA GLN A 65 4.05 6.49 -24.70
C GLN A 65 3.25 7.78 -24.74
N LEU A 66 3.91 8.90 -24.45
CA LEU A 66 3.38 10.23 -24.68
C LEU A 66 2.95 10.29 -26.15
N TYR A 67 1.64 10.30 -26.42
CA TYR A 67 1.15 10.60 -27.75
C TYR A 67 1.75 11.97 -28.12
N GLY A 68 2.67 11.93 -29.08
CA GLY A 68 3.36 13.10 -29.57
C GLY A 68 2.33 14.16 -29.96
N VAL A 69 2.62 15.37 -29.49
CA VAL A 69 2.00 16.63 -29.91
C VAL A 69 1.87 16.64 -31.44
N ILE A 70 0.64 16.83 -31.92
CA ILE A 70 0.36 17.41 -33.25
C ILE A 70 0.26 18.92 -33.12
#